data_AF-A0A952PQA3-F1
#
_entry.id   AF-A0A952PQA3-F1
#
_cell.length_a   1.000
_cell.length_b   1.000
_cell.length_c   1.000
_cell.angle_alpha   90.00
_cell.angle_beta   90.00
_cell.angle_gamma   90.00
#
_symmetry.space_group_name_H-M   'P 1'
#
loop_
_entity.id
_entity.type
_entity.pdbx_description
1 polymer ?
#
loop_
_entity_poly.entity_id
_entity_poly.type
_entity_poly.pdbx_seq_one_letter_code
_entity_poly.pdbx_strand_id
1 'polypeptide(L)'
;MMKSLPAVFLSIVLMQSAAQACEGAHTECLNVQKYSTVEACNEAIARDKTDVHAWLDRGVHNSKKGLELAAAADFDEAGRLMESAEPKVKVASNN
;
A
#
# COMPACT_ATOMS: atom_id res chain seq x y z
N MET A 1 -43.68 -4.53 37.89
CA MET A 1 -42.79 -3.55 37.26
C MET A 1 -41.76 -4.29 36.41
N MET A 2 -42.06 -4.54 35.14
CA MET A 2 -41.13 -5.13 34.18
C MET A 2 -40.86 -4.07 33.13
N LYS A 3 -39.61 -3.60 33.05
CA LYS A 3 -39.17 -2.60 32.09
C LYS A 3 -39.18 -3.26 30.71
N SER A 4 -40.04 -2.76 29.84
CA SER A 4 -39.99 -2.97 28.40
C SER A 4 -38.60 -2.59 27.91
N LEU A 5 -37.80 -3.57 27.48
CA LEU A 5 -36.61 -3.28 26.69
C LEU A 5 -37.07 -3.10 25.23
N PRO A 6 -36.70 -2.00 24.56
CA PRO A 6 -37.14 -1.75 23.19
C PRO A 6 -36.56 -2.82 22.26
N ALA A 7 -37.45 -3.47 21.50
CA ALA A 7 -37.18 -4.48 20.48
C ALA A 7 -36.38 -3.97 19.26
N VAL A 8 -35.64 -2.86 19.41
CA VAL A 8 -34.83 -2.24 18.35
C VAL A 8 -33.37 -2.71 18.42
N PHE A 9 -32.94 -3.26 19.55
CA PHE A 9 -31.54 -3.67 19.74
C PHE A 9 -31.16 -5.01 19.07
N LEU A 10 -32.12 -5.81 18.59
CA LEU A 10 -31.82 -7.09 17.94
C LEU A 10 -31.53 -6.98 16.44
N SER A 11 -31.62 -5.79 15.84
CA SER A 11 -31.43 -5.60 14.40
C SER A 11 -30.13 -4.89 14.00
N ILE A 12 -29.30 -4.46 14.95
CA ILE A 12 -28.09 -3.64 14.66
C ILE A 12 -26.81 -4.50 14.57
N VAL A 13 -26.89 -5.84 14.65
CA VAL A 13 -25.69 -6.71 14.62
C VAL A 13 -25.37 -7.26 13.22
N LEU A 14 -26.03 -6.79 12.14
CA LEU A 14 -25.75 -7.25 10.77
C LEU A 14 -25.02 -6.21 9.89
N MET A 15 -24.44 -5.16 10.48
CA MET A 15 -23.60 -4.19 9.77
C MET A 15 -22.16 -4.10 10.29
N GLN A 16 -21.64 -5.14 10.95
CA GLN A 16 -20.20 -5.31 11.07
C GLN A 16 -19.66 -5.93 9.79
N SER A 17 -19.49 -5.01 8.83
CA SER A 17 -18.63 -5.05 7.64
C SER A 17 -17.85 -6.35 7.39
N ALA A 18 -18.02 -6.89 6.19
CA ALA A 18 -17.11 -7.78 5.49
C ALA A 18 -15.75 -7.10 5.18
N ALA A 19 -15.04 -6.66 6.22
CA ALA A 19 -13.76 -5.97 6.13
C ALA A 19 -12.69 -6.61 7.02
N GLN A 20 -12.86 -7.89 7.38
CA GLN A 20 -11.81 -8.68 8.03
C GLN A 20 -11.45 -9.88 7.16
N ALA A 21 -10.92 -9.57 5.98
CA ALA A 21 -10.25 -10.53 5.10
C ALA A 21 -9.26 -9.78 4.18
N CYS A 22 -8.37 -8.98 4.78
CA CYS A 22 -7.13 -8.55 4.15
C CYS A 22 -5.98 -9.14 4.95
N GLU A 23 -5.94 -10.47 4.99
CA GLU A 23 -4.87 -11.23 5.60
C GLU A 23 -3.79 -11.42 4.51
N GLY A 24 -2.73 -10.61 4.58
CA GLY A 24 -1.53 -10.77 3.76
C GLY A 24 -1.41 -9.81 2.57
N ALA A 25 -0.67 -8.72 2.78
CA ALA A 25 -0.02 -7.87 1.79
C ALA A 25 -0.91 -7.12 0.76
N HIS A 26 -0.57 -5.86 0.47
CA HIS A 26 -1.12 -4.99 -0.59
C HIS A 26 -2.43 -4.21 -0.37
N THR A 27 -2.88 -3.96 0.86
CA THR A 27 -3.99 -3.02 1.11
C THR A 27 -3.66 -1.86 2.05
N GLU A 28 -2.49 -1.26 1.87
CA GLU A 28 -2.42 0.21 1.85
C GLU A 28 -2.89 0.69 0.46
N CYS A 29 -4.16 0.40 0.11
CA CYS A 29 -4.86 1.12 -0.96
C CYS A 29 -5.31 2.50 -0.47
N LEU A 30 -4.42 3.18 0.26
CA LEU A 30 -4.48 4.61 0.46
C LEU A 30 -3.28 5.14 -0.28
N ASN A 31 -3.56 6.01 -1.24
CA ASN A 31 -2.60 6.92 -1.85
C ASN A 31 -2.00 7.82 -0.75
N VAL A 32 -1.17 7.24 0.12
CA VAL A 32 -0.39 7.97 1.09
C VAL A 32 0.91 8.27 0.38
N GLN A 33 0.89 9.35 -0.40
CA GLN A 33 2.12 9.97 -0.86
C GLN A 33 2.94 10.27 0.40
N LYS A 34 3.99 9.46 0.65
CA LYS A 34 4.82 9.54 1.85
C LYS A 34 5.73 10.76 1.77
N TYR A 35 6.15 11.11 0.56
CA TYR A 35 7.01 12.25 0.26
C TYR A 35 6.33 13.19 -0.75
N SER A 36 6.13 14.45 -0.34
CA SER A 36 5.38 15.44 -1.12
C SER A 36 6.23 16.21 -2.15
N THR A 37 7.54 15.97 -2.22
CA THR A 37 8.46 16.63 -3.17
C THR A 37 9.51 15.68 -3.72
N VAL A 38 10.10 16.00 -4.87
CA VAL A 38 11.21 15.23 -5.46
C VAL A 38 12.43 15.26 -4.53
N GLU A 39 12.69 16.38 -3.88
CA GLU A 39 13.81 16.58 -2.97
C GLU A 39 13.68 15.66 -1.74
N ALA A 40 12.49 15.59 -1.14
CA ALA A 40 12.23 14.68 -0.02
C ALA A 40 12.36 13.21 -0.45
N CYS A 41 11.92 12.85 -1.66
CA CYS A 41 12.13 11.51 -2.20
C CYS A 41 13.63 11.21 -2.38
N ASN A 42 14.42 12.17 -2.88
CA ASN A 42 15.85 12.00 -3.07
C ASN A 42 16.58 11.79 -1.74
N GLU A 43 16.23 12.54 -0.70
CA GLU A 43 16.79 12.34 0.65
C GLU A 43 16.41 10.96 1.22
N ALA A 44 15.17 10.53 1.01
CA ALA A 44 14.70 9.22 1.43
C ALA A 44 15.46 8.08 0.74
N ILE A 45 15.59 8.13 -0.59
CA ILE A 45 16.34 7.15 -1.39
C ILE A 45 17.83 7.15 -1.01
N ALA A 46 18.41 8.32 -0.72
CA ALA A 46 19.80 8.42 -0.28
C ALA A 46 20.01 7.77 1.09
N ARG A 47 19.02 7.86 1.99
CA ARG A 47 19.05 7.23 3.31
C ARG A 47 18.78 5.72 3.23
N ASP A 48 17.79 5.32 2.45
CA ASP A 48 17.37 3.94 2.25
C ASP A 48 16.94 3.72 0.80
N LYS A 49 17.78 2.99 0.06
CA LYS A 49 17.53 2.69 -1.35
C LYS A 49 16.41 1.68 -1.56
N THR A 50 15.96 1.00 -0.50
CA THR A 50 14.92 -0.01 -0.53
C THR A 50 13.52 0.54 -0.19
N ASP A 51 13.41 1.83 0.13
CA ASP A 51 12.12 2.50 0.38
C ASP A 51 11.32 2.62 -0.92
N VAL A 52 10.49 1.60 -1.20
CA VAL A 52 9.62 1.51 -2.38
C VAL A 52 8.75 2.76 -2.53
N HIS A 53 8.24 3.33 -1.44
CA HIS A 53 7.39 4.51 -1.50
C HIS A 53 8.14 5.74 -2.00
N ALA A 54 9.43 5.89 -1.65
CA ALA A 54 10.25 7.01 -2.13
C ALA A 54 10.45 6.96 -3.66
N TRP A 55 10.61 5.77 -4.22
CA TRP A 55 10.69 5.58 -5.67
C TRP A 55 9.35 5.85 -6.36
N LEU A 56 8.26 5.28 -5.84
CA LEU A 56 6.91 5.53 -6.39
C LEU A 56 6.53 7.01 -6.36
N ASP A 57 6.73 7.69 -5.23
CA ASP A 57 6.41 9.10 -5.06
C ASP A 57 7.24 10.00 -5.99
N ARG A 58 8.53 9.68 -6.16
CA ARG A 58 9.38 10.42 -7.10
C ARG A 58 8.93 10.23 -8.54
N GLY A 59 8.54 9.01 -8.92
CA GLY A 59 7.97 8.72 -10.23
C GLY A 59 6.70 9.54 -10.51
N VAL A 60 5.78 9.60 -9.54
CA VAL A 60 4.57 10.44 -9.63
C VAL A 60 4.92 11.93 -9.82
N HIS A 61 5.88 12.46 -9.06
CA HIS A 61 6.31 13.85 -9.19
C HIS A 61 6.98 14.14 -10.54
N ASN A 62 7.81 13.21 -11.04
CA ASN A 62 8.48 13.33 -12.32
C ASN A 62 7.48 13.28 -13.49
N SER A 63 6.49 12.39 -13.44
CA SER A 63 5.42 12.32 -14.45
C SER A 63 4.59 13.61 -14.46
N LYS A 64 4.24 14.17 -13.29
CA LYS A 64 3.57 15.48 -13.20
C LYS A 64 4.39 16.64 -13.79
N LYS A 65 5.72 16.52 -13.85
CA LYS A 65 6.64 17.48 -14.48
C LYS A 65 6.85 17.20 -15.98
N GLY A 66 6.24 16.16 -16.55
CA GLY A 66 6.43 15.72 -17.93
C GLY A 66 7.75 14.96 -18.18
N LEU A 67 8.44 14.54 -17.11
CA LEU A 67 9.69 13.80 -17.17
C LEU A 67 9.42 12.29 -17.24
N GLU A 68 8.72 11.86 -18.29
CA GLU A 68 8.15 10.50 -18.36
C GLU A 68 9.20 9.38 -18.31
N LEU A 69 10.38 9.57 -18.94
CA LEU A 69 11.46 8.58 -18.88
C LEU A 69 12.04 8.43 -17.47
N ALA A 70 12.15 9.54 -16.72
CA ALA A 70 12.60 9.50 -15.34
C ALA A 70 11.56 8.84 -14.43
N ALA A 71 10.28 9.14 -14.67
CA ALA A 71 9.18 8.50 -13.95
C ALA A 71 9.11 6.99 -14.20
N ALA A 72 9.24 6.56 -15.46
CA ALA A 72 9.27 5.15 -15.81
C ALA A 72 10.41 4.41 -15.11
N ALA A 73 11.62 4.98 -15.10
CA ALA A 73 12.76 4.40 -14.38
C ALA A 73 12.51 4.30 -12.86
N ASP A 74 11.86 5.29 -12.26
CA ASP A 74 11.49 5.27 -10.84
C ASP A 74 10.46 4.16 -10.55
N PHE A 75 9.47 3.96 -11.42
CA PHE A 75 8.48 2.87 -11.28
C PHE A 75 9.09 1.49 -11.49
N ASP A 76 10.02 1.35 -12.45
CA ASP A 76 10.73 0.10 -12.70
C ASP A 76 11.54 -0.32 -11.45
N GLU A 77 12.24 0.63 -10.80
CA GLU A 77 12.99 0.32 -9.59
C GLU A 77 12.09 -0.06 -8.42
N ALA A 78 10.96 0.63 -8.24
CA ALA A 78 9.96 0.24 -7.25
C ALA A 78 9.45 -1.19 -7.49
N GLY A 79 9.17 -1.55 -8.74
CA GLY A 79 8.77 -2.91 -9.13
C GLY A 79 9.84 -3.97 -8.80
N ARG A 80 11.12 -3.70 -9.13
CA ARG A 80 12.23 -4.60 -8.78
C ARG A 80 12.36 -4.80 -7.28
N LEU A 81 12.23 -3.72 -6.50
CA LEU A 81 12.33 -3.79 -5.04
C LEU A 81 11.19 -4.63 -4.45
N MET A 82 9.96 -4.47 -4.93
CA MET A 82 8.82 -5.28 -4.52
C MET A 82 9.01 -6.76 -4.86
N GLU A 83 9.47 -7.07 -6.07
CA GLU A 83 9.77 -8.45 -6.47
C GLU A 83 10.90 -9.06 -5.61
N SER A 84 11.90 -8.25 -5.24
CA SER A 84 13.01 -8.69 -4.36
C SER A 84 12.59 -8.86 -2.89
N ALA A 85 11.53 -8.15 -2.47
CA ALA A 85 10.98 -8.19 -1.12
C ALA A 85 10.06 -9.40 -0.91
N GLU A 86 9.55 -10.01 -1.97
CA GLU A 86 8.79 -11.25 -1.86
C GLU A 86 9.73 -12.40 -1.42
N PRO A 87 9.46 -13.08 -0.29
CA PRO A 87 10.11 -14.35 -0.04
C PRO A 87 9.67 -15.29 -1.16
N LYS A 88 10.61 -15.70 -2.02
CA LYS A 88 10.36 -16.75 -3.03
C LYS A 88 9.71 -17.93 -2.32
N VAL A 89 8.38 -18.05 -2.41
CA VAL A 89 7.68 -19.22 -1.94
C VAL A 89 8.21 -20.34 -2.80
N LYS A 90 9.12 -21.15 -2.24
CA LYS A 90 9.44 -22.45 -2.82
C LYS A 90 8.13 -23.21 -2.77
N VAL A 91 7.34 -23.10 -3.83
CA VAL A 91 6.29 -24.07 -4.12
C VAL A 91 7.04 -25.38 -4.27
N ALA A 92 7.13 -26.12 -3.16
CA ALA A 92 7.49 -27.51 -3.19
C ALA A 92 6.46 -28.14 -4.13
N SER A 93 6.89 -28.44 -5.34
CA SER A 93 6.19 -29.35 -6.21
C SER A 93 6.33 -30.71 -5.53
N ASN A 94 5.33 -31.02 -4.71
CA ASN A 94 5.21 -32.29 -4.03
C ASN A 94 5.02 -33.33 -5.13
N ASN A 95 6.04 -34.16 -5.34
CA ASN A 95 6.01 -35.31 -6.23
C ASN A 95 5.65 -36.55 -5.41
#